data_AF-A0A8H7T2Z8-F1
#
_entry.id   AF-A0A8H7T2Z8-F1
#
_cell.length_a   1.000
_cell.length_b   1.000
_cell.length_c   1.000
_cell.angle_alpha   90.00
_cell.angle_beta   90.00
_cell.angle_gamma   90.00
#
_symmetry.space_group_name_H-M   'P 1'
#
loop_
_entity.id
_entity.type
_entity.pdbx_description
1 polymer ?
#
loop_
_entity_poly.entity_id
_entity_poly.type
_entity_poly.pdbx_seq_one_letter_code
_entity_poly.pdbx_strand_id
1 'polypeptide(L)'
;MRPHAFLAVAPLVLAAPAPAPVAAPLPVPNPMPNPQGQITNPIQGLVTGLIDGVFNAGSLAAALPAIISDLGNALDAAGTVTQAIANGTILGTDTPALVQKLYQAVQPTSTPTSIQDAISQAVKAKGVNSASATPAPEQDILQNVVTLLLEGFTASDIKAVAAGARSFTNTAINLNRPVPFLKTFYNRVPGNAPFSVPEVQLRAAMYIPPGFTWGSGKKQPVLMSPGTGATGSINFQSNIGKLLSQENFADPVYLNIPNALLGDAQISAEYVSYALQYLKATTNKNPAIVTWSQGSLNAQWAFKYWPSVRKIVTDHIAISPDYHGTVLAYILCPGFRTGNDIACTPAVLQQEYNSDFVTKLRSNGGDSAYVPTTTVYSLTDEIVQPQEGTAASGFIQDTRGVGASNTFLQGACLGQPAGLLYTHEGVLYNPVAYALVVDALQHNGPGSFDRVKGQCGSFVAPGISLTDVIETEALIPLAVLNIFSYLPKVVQEPGIKGYAISK
;
A
#
# COMPACT_ATOMS: atom_id res chain seq x y z
N MET A 1 -14.78 -56.37 -62.61
CA MET A 1 -15.37 -55.21 -61.90
C MET A 1 -15.22 -55.46 -60.40
N ARG A 2 -14.29 -54.74 -59.74
CA ARG A 2 -14.07 -54.77 -58.29
C ARG A 2 -14.61 -53.45 -57.72
N PRO A 3 -15.41 -53.44 -56.63
CA PRO A 3 -16.02 -52.22 -56.14
C PRO A 3 -15.04 -51.40 -55.29
N HIS A 4 -15.14 -50.08 -55.42
CA HIS A 4 -14.40 -49.08 -54.67
C HIS A 4 -14.88 -49.00 -53.22
N ALA A 5 -13.96 -49.07 -52.26
CA ALA A 5 -14.19 -48.72 -50.86
C ALA A 5 -13.77 -47.27 -50.62
N PHE A 6 -14.73 -46.44 -50.19
CA PHE A 6 -14.52 -45.08 -49.73
C PHE A 6 -13.82 -45.08 -48.36
N LEU A 7 -12.67 -44.41 -48.26
CA LEU A 7 -12.03 -44.05 -46.99
C LEU A 7 -12.66 -42.75 -46.46
N ALA A 8 -13.38 -42.85 -45.34
CA ALA A 8 -13.84 -41.69 -44.58
C ALA A 8 -12.72 -41.21 -43.65
N VAL A 9 -12.33 -39.95 -43.79
CA VAL A 9 -11.39 -39.26 -42.89
C VAL A 9 -12.19 -38.67 -41.72
N ALA A 10 -11.90 -39.13 -40.50
CA ALA A 10 -12.42 -38.53 -39.27
C ALA A 10 -11.59 -37.28 -38.89
N PRO A 11 -12.18 -36.23 -38.29
CA PRO A 11 -11.44 -35.04 -37.88
C PRO A 11 -10.68 -35.30 -36.57
N LEU A 12 -9.39 -34.95 -36.57
CA LEU A 12 -8.54 -34.92 -35.38
C LEU A 12 -9.02 -33.79 -34.46
N VAL A 13 -9.63 -34.13 -33.33
CA VAL A 13 -9.88 -33.19 -32.23
C VAL A 13 -8.61 -33.15 -31.38
N LEU A 14 -7.82 -32.07 -31.46
CA LEU A 14 -6.77 -31.81 -30.49
C LEU A 14 -7.42 -31.46 -29.14
N ALA A 15 -7.35 -32.38 -28.19
CA ALA A 15 -7.65 -32.11 -26.80
C ALA A 15 -6.58 -31.16 -26.24
N ALA A 16 -7.01 -30.01 -25.71
CA ALA A 16 -6.15 -29.11 -24.95
C ALA A 16 -5.63 -29.86 -23.69
N PRO A 17 -4.36 -29.64 -23.28
CA PRO A 17 -3.82 -30.27 -22.09
C PRO A 17 -4.59 -29.81 -20.85
N ALA A 18 -4.94 -30.75 -19.98
CA ALA A 18 -5.57 -30.46 -18.70
C ALA A 18 -4.66 -29.56 -17.86
N PRO A 19 -5.20 -28.55 -17.14
CA PRO A 19 -4.43 -27.70 -16.26
C PRO A 19 -3.74 -28.54 -15.18
N ALA A 20 -2.47 -28.23 -14.92
CA ALA A 20 -1.71 -28.88 -13.86
C ALA A 20 -2.42 -28.69 -12.50
N PRO A 21 -2.42 -29.70 -11.60
CA PRO A 21 -3.01 -29.58 -10.29
C PRO A 21 -2.30 -28.47 -9.50
N VAL A 22 -3.07 -27.51 -9.01
CA VAL A 22 -2.61 -26.44 -8.12
C VAL A 22 -2.14 -27.10 -6.81
N ALA A 23 -0.90 -26.83 -6.40
CA ALA A 23 -0.36 -27.32 -5.14
C ALA A 23 -1.26 -26.90 -3.97
N ALA A 24 -1.43 -27.79 -2.98
CA ALA A 24 -2.22 -27.49 -1.80
C ALA A 24 -1.66 -26.25 -1.08
N PRO A 25 -2.51 -25.29 -0.64
CA PRO A 25 -2.05 -24.10 0.06
C PRO A 25 -1.29 -24.50 1.33
N LEU A 26 -0.17 -23.83 1.61
CA LEU A 26 0.42 -23.87 2.94
C LEU A 26 -0.58 -23.28 3.95
N PRO A 27 -0.65 -23.78 5.19
CA PRO A 27 -1.51 -23.21 6.22
C PRO A 27 -1.14 -21.75 6.47
N VAL A 28 -2.12 -20.85 6.41
CA VAL A 28 -1.95 -19.46 6.84
C VAL A 28 -1.64 -19.46 8.33
N PRO A 29 -0.59 -18.75 8.80
CA PRO A 29 -0.34 -18.58 10.22
C PRO A 29 -1.60 -18.01 10.91
N ASN A 30 -1.93 -18.49 12.11
CA ASN A 30 -3.02 -17.91 12.88
C ASN A 30 -2.81 -16.38 13.01
N PRO A 31 -3.89 -15.56 12.93
CA PRO A 31 -3.79 -14.13 13.20
C PRO A 31 -3.00 -13.90 14.47
N MET A 32 -2.09 -12.92 14.45
CA MET A 32 -1.39 -12.56 15.67
C MET A 32 -2.44 -12.17 16.73
N PRO A 33 -2.45 -12.81 17.91
CA PRO A 33 -3.26 -12.32 19.00
C PRO A 33 -2.83 -10.88 19.29
N ASN A 34 -3.79 -10.01 19.64
CA ASN A 34 -3.52 -8.65 20.09
C ASN A 34 -2.28 -8.66 21.00
N PRO A 35 -1.18 -7.96 20.65
CA PRO A 35 0.14 -8.14 21.25
C PRO A 35 0.05 -8.19 22.77
N GLN A 36 0.28 -9.37 23.35
CA GLN A 36 0.32 -9.59 24.79
C GLN A 36 1.73 -9.23 25.24
N GLY A 37 1.94 -7.97 25.65
CA GLY A 37 3.24 -7.52 26.13
C GLY A 37 3.73 -8.39 27.29
N GLN A 38 4.79 -9.16 27.06
CA GLN A 38 5.59 -9.73 28.14
C GLN A 38 6.47 -8.60 28.70
N ILE A 39 6.32 -8.38 30.01
CA ILE A 39 7.10 -7.39 30.76
C ILE A 39 8.45 -8.04 31.08
N THR A 40 9.51 -7.64 30.39
CA THR A 40 10.88 -7.90 30.83
C THR A 40 11.74 -6.65 30.68
N ASN A 41 12.15 -6.10 31.82
CA ASN A 41 13.06 -4.95 31.97
C ASN A 41 14.50 -5.47 31.96
N PRO A 42 15.44 -4.78 31.29
CA PRO A 42 16.34 -3.94 32.06
C PRO A 42 16.72 -2.63 31.33
N ILE A 43 16.64 -1.45 31.95
CA ILE A 43 17.73 -0.44 32.13
C ILE A 43 17.30 0.63 33.17
N GLN A 44 18.18 0.88 34.14
CA GLN A 44 18.09 1.93 35.16
C GLN A 44 18.46 3.31 34.58
N GLY A 45 17.55 4.28 34.67
CA GLY A 45 17.78 5.68 34.33
C GLY A 45 16.48 6.44 34.06
N LEU A 46 15.59 5.84 33.28
CA LEU A 46 14.22 6.34 33.01
C LEU A 46 13.14 5.63 33.87
N VAL A 47 13.45 4.44 34.38
CA VAL A 47 12.52 3.56 35.10
C VAL A 47 12.20 4.05 36.52
N THR A 48 13.08 4.80 37.18
CA THR A 48 12.82 5.31 38.54
C THR A 48 11.58 6.20 38.61
N GLY A 49 11.20 6.83 37.49
CA GLY A 49 9.99 7.62 37.39
C GLY A 49 8.70 6.83 37.15
N LEU A 50 8.80 5.66 36.50
CA LEU A 50 7.67 4.76 36.23
C LEU A 50 7.16 4.05 37.49
N ILE A 51 8.02 3.86 38.49
CA ILE A 51 7.70 3.18 39.75
C ILE A 51 6.88 4.09 40.68
N ASP A 52 6.97 5.42 40.51
CA ASP A 52 6.36 6.41 41.41
C ASP A 52 5.03 7.01 40.89
N GLY A 53 4.53 6.59 39.72
CA GLY A 53 3.18 6.99 39.26
C GLY A 53 3.02 8.46 38.83
N VAL A 54 4.11 9.15 38.45
CA VAL A 54 4.09 10.60 38.14
C VAL A 54 4.49 10.89 36.68
N PHE A 55 3.99 10.14 35.70
CA PHE A 55 4.18 10.52 34.29
C PHE A 55 2.85 10.82 33.59
N ASN A 56 2.65 12.09 33.25
CA ASN A 56 1.67 12.55 32.26
C ASN A 56 2.38 12.85 30.92
N ALA A 57 1.64 13.06 29.83
CA ALA A 57 2.22 13.38 28.52
C ALA A 57 3.28 14.51 28.56
N GLY A 58 3.09 15.52 29.42
CA GLY A 58 4.03 16.63 29.60
C GLY A 58 5.38 16.22 30.18
N SER A 59 5.39 15.34 31.18
CA SER A 59 6.63 14.82 31.78
C SER A 59 7.41 13.90 30.85
N LEU A 60 6.73 13.09 30.03
CA LEU A 60 7.37 12.22 29.06
C LEU A 60 7.90 13.02 27.86
N ALA A 61 7.14 14.02 27.42
CA ALA A 61 7.62 15.00 26.47
C ALA A 61 8.86 15.71 27.01
N ALA A 62 8.90 16.13 28.28
CA ALA A 62 10.09 16.76 28.88
C ALA A 62 11.30 15.81 28.98
N ALA A 63 11.07 14.50 29.15
CA ALA A 63 12.11 13.48 29.25
C ALA A 63 12.78 13.14 27.90
N LEU A 64 12.07 13.31 26.77
CA LEU A 64 12.67 13.12 25.45
C LEU A 64 13.78 14.15 25.19
N PRO A 65 15.03 13.71 24.90
CA PRO A 65 16.13 14.60 24.54
C PRO A 65 15.76 15.51 23.37
N ALA A 66 16.37 16.70 23.32
CA ALA A 66 16.20 17.61 22.19
C ALA A 66 16.85 17.07 20.91
N ILE A 67 17.92 16.29 21.05
CA ILE A 67 18.66 15.67 19.94
C ILE A 67 18.98 14.22 20.36
N ILE A 68 18.70 13.29 19.47
CA ILE A 68 19.05 11.87 19.57
C ILE A 68 19.84 11.52 18.30
N SER A 69 21.09 11.12 18.48
CA SER A 69 22.02 10.78 17.39
C SER A 69 22.80 9.50 17.70
N ASP A 70 22.18 8.61 18.47
CA ASP A 70 22.73 7.32 18.87
C ASP A 70 21.61 6.27 18.81
N LEU A 71 21.94 5.09 18.32
CA LEU A 71 20.96 4.02 18.10
C LEU A 71 20.36 3.52 19.41
N GLY A 72 21.18 3.30 20.45
CA GLY A 72 20.69 2.82 21.75
C GLY A 72 19.66 3.79 22.34
N ASN A 73 20.01 5.08 22.40
CA ASN A 73 19.11 6.12 22.90
C ASN A 73 17.84 6.27 22.05
N ALA A 74 17.92 6.11 20.73
CA ALA A 74 16.75 6.17 19.86
C ALA A 74 15.80 5.00 20.08
N LEU A 75 16.34 3.78 20.20
CA LEU A 75 15.56 2.58 20.49
C LEU A 75 14.91 2.66 21.87
N ASP A 76 15.65 3.10 22.89
CA ASP A 76 15.11 3.29 24.24
C ASP A 76 13.99 4.34 24.27
N ALA A 77 14.17 5.47 23.57
CA ALA A 77 13.15 6.51 23.47
C ALA A 77 11.90 6.02 22.74
N ALA A 78 12.06 5.35 21.60
CA ALA A 78 10.95 4.76 20.85
C ALA A 78 10.21 3.69 21.67
N GLY A 79 10.94 2.77 22.29
CA GLY A 79 10.38 1.73 23.16
C GLY A 79 9.63 2.31 24.36
N THR A 80 10.14 3.40 24.96
CA THR A 80 9.43 4.11 26.04
C THR A 80 8.11 4.70 25.54
N VAL A 81 8.11 5.36 24.38
CA VAL A 81 6.88 5.89 23.76
C VAL A 81 5.89 4.76 23.48
N THR A 82 6.34 3.66 22.86
CA THR A 82 5.51 2.49 22.57
C THR A 82 4.91 1.90 23.86
N GLN A 83 5.70 1.72 24.91
CA GLN A 83 5.24 1.18 26.19
C GLN A 83 4.24 2.10 26.88
N ALA A 84 4.50 3.41 26.87
CA ALA A 84 3.62 4.40 27.48
C ALA A 84 2.27 4.53 26.73
N ILE A 85 2.26 4.27 25.41
CA ILE A 85 1.04 4.09 24.63
C ILE A 85 0.40 2.73 24.96
N ALA A 86 1.14 1.64 25.08
CA ALA A 86 0.53 0.34 25.34
C ALA A 86 -0.15 0.26 26.72
N ASN A 87 0.44 0.90 27.73
CA ASN A 87 0.16 0.60 29.14
C ASN A 87 -0.89 1.46 29.84
N GLY A 88 -1.33 2.60 29.32
CA GLY A 88 -2.15 3.47 30.16
C GLY A 88 -1.64 4.90 30.38
N THR A 89 -0.41 5.22 29.97
CA THR A 89 0.25 6.46 30.41
C THR A 89 -0.03 7.67 29.50
N ILE A 90 -0.09 7.49 28.17
CA ILE A 90 -0.35 8.58 27.20
C ILE A 90 -1.71 8.43 26.52
N LEU A 91 -2.66 9.32 26.78
CA LEU A 91 -3.94 9.27 26.08
C LEU A 91 -3.75 9.38 24.56
N GLY A 92 -4.66 8.78 23.78
CA GLY A 92 -4.59 8.83 22.31
C GLY A 92 -4.55 10.26 21.73
N THR A 93 -5.07 11.26 22.47
CA THR A 93 -5.00 12.69 22.14
C THR A 93 -3.60 13.29 22.26
N ASP A 94 -2.74 12.72 23.11
CA ASP A 94 -1.40 13.21 23.39
C ASP A 94 -0.33 12.51 22.54
N THR A 95 -0.68 11.36 21.94
CA THR A 95 0.19 10.57 21.07
C THR A 95 0.80 11.39 19.92
N PRO A 96 0.05 12.24 19.18
CA PRO A 96 0.63 13.02 18.09
C PRO A 96 1.80 13.89 18.52
N ALA A 97 1.66 14.64 19.63
CA ALA A 97 2.68 15.57 20.09
C ALA A 97 3.97 14.86 20.49
N LEU A 98 3.86 13.70 21.15
CA LEU A 98 5.02 12.95 21.59
C LEU A 98 5.78 12.29 20.43
N VAL A 99 5.06 11.70 19.48
CA VAL A 99 5.67 11.07 18.31
C VAL A 99 6.30 12.12 17.40
N GLN A 100 5.63 13.26 17.20
CA GLN A 100 6.23 14.40 16.49
C GLN A 100 7.52 14.86 17.15
N LYS A 101 7.54 14.95 18.49
CA LYS A 101 8.77 15.29 19.23
C LYS A 101 9.87 14.25 19.04
N LEU A 102 9.55 12.95 19.09
CA LEU A 102 10.51 11.87 18.83
C LEU A 102 11.13 12.01 17.43
N TYR A 103 10.32 12.23 16.41
CA TYR A 103 10.79 12.42 15.02
C TYR A 103 11.65 13.67 14.86
N GLN A 104 11.33 14.77 15.56
CA GLN A 104 12.16 15.98 15.55
C GLN A 104 13.51 15.77 16.26
N ALA A 105 13.53 14.96 17.31
CA ALA A 105 14.72 14.71 18.11
C ALA A 105 15.74 13.82 17.38
N VAL A 106 15.28 12.82 16.64
CA VAL A 106 16.16 11.89 15.91
C VAL A 106 16.83 12.60 14.73
N GLN A 107 18.16 12.67 14.76
CA GLN A 107 18.98 13.28 13.70
C GLN A 107 19.77 12.22 12.96
N PRO A 108 19.76 12.22 11.61
CA PRO A 108 20.57 11.31 10.81
C PRO A 108 22.04 11.33 11.24
N THR A 109 22.61 10.14 11.41
CA THR A 109 24.03 9.93 11.74
C THR A 109 24.82 9.37 10.58
N SER A 110 24.11 8.81 9.59
CA SER A 110 24.66 8.30 8.34
C SER A 110 23.68 8.57 7.20
N THR A 111 24.09 8.26 5.98
CA THR A 111 23.23 8.24 4.80
C THR A 111 23.73 7.11 3.91
N PRO A 112 22.85 6.34 3.26
CA PRO A 112 23.29 5.26 2.40
C PRO A 112 24.19 5.76 1.28
N THR A 113 25.21 4.98 0.95
CA THR A 113 26.26 5.36 -0.02
C THR A 113 26.07 4.74 -1.39
N SER A 114 25.22 3.72 -1.50
CA SER A 114 24.86 3.03 -2.73
C SER A 114 23.46 2.45 -2.63
N ILE A 115 22.87 2.02 -3.76
CA ILE A 115 21.53 1.41 -3.80
C ILE A 115 21.49 0.13 -2.94
N GLN A 116 22.50 -0.72 -3.06
CA GLN A 116 22.59 -1.97 -2.32
C GLN A 116 22.74 -1.72 -0.82
N ASP A 117 23.52 -0.70 -0.45
CA ASP A 117 23.66 -0.25 0.93
C ASP A 117 22.33 0.28 1.48
N ALA A 118 21.59 1.09 0.70
CA ALA A 118 20.26 1.58 1.09
C ALA A 118 19.26 0.43 1.31
N ILE A 119 19.16 -0.51 0.37
CA ILE A 119 18.30 -1.68 0.51
C ILE A 119 18.69 -2.49 1.75
N SER A 120 19.99 -2.75 1.94
CA SER A 120 20.49 -3.54 3.07
C SER A 120 20.26 -2.87 4.43
N GLN A 121 20.37 -1.55 4.53
CA GLN A 121 20.09 -0.81 5.76
C GLN A 121 18.58 -0.82 6.06
N ALA A 122 17.75 -0.51 5.07
CA ALA A 122 16.31 -0.44 5.23
C ALA A 122 15.69 -1.79 5.68
N VAL A 123 16.09 -2.90 5.04
CA VAL A 123 15.59 -4.24 5.40
C VAL A 123 16.06 -4.66 6.80
N LYS A 124 17.30 -4.31 7.18
CA LYS A 124 17.85 -4.59 8.50
C LYS A 124 17.11 -3.81 9.60
N ALA A 125 16.80 -2.55 9.36
CA ALA A 125 16.03 -1.70 10.28
C ALA A 125 14.61 -2.25 10.54
N LYS A 126 14.09 -3.09 9.64
CA LYS A 126 12.78 -3.75 9.71
C LYS A 126 12.88 -5.23 10.10
N GLY A 127 14.01 -5.66 10.67
CA GLY A 127 14.23 -7.05 11.10
C GLY A 127 14.11 -8.09 9.99
N VAL A 128 14.24 -7.69 8.72
CA VAL A 128 14.24 -8.59 7.56
C VAL A 128 15.67 -9.05 7.33
N ASN A 129 15.92 -10.34 7.55
CA ASN A 129 17.27 -10.92 7.52
C ASN A 129 17.46 -12.02 6.47
N SER A 130 16.38 -12.42 5.78
CA SER A 130 16.42 -13.49 4.77
C SER A 130 15.42 -13.26 3.66
N ALA A 131 15.83 -13.53 2.41
CA ALA A 131 14.95 -13.53 1.24
C ALA A 131 14.09 -14.81 1.15
N SER A 132 14.31 -15.78 2.03
CA SER A 132 13.61 -17.07 2.04
C SER A 132 12.75 -17.27 3.29
N ALA A 133 12.52 -16.22 4.07
CA ALA A 133 11.69 -16.27 5.27
C ALA A 133 10.84 -15.00 5.39
N THR A 134 9.63 -15.16 5.91
CA THR A 134 8.79 -14.03 6.29
C THR A 134 9.44 -13.25 7.44
N PRO A 135 9.26 -11.91 7.51
CA PRO A 135 9.76 -11.12 8.62
C PRO A 135 9.20 -11.59 9.96
N ALA A 136 9.97 -11.40 11.03
CA ALA A 136 9.49 -11.70 12.38
C ALA A 136 8.29 -10.80 12.73
N PRO A 137 7.24 -11.33 13.37
CA PRO A 137 6.01 -10.58 13.57
C PRO A 137 6.05 -9.57 14.74
N GLU A 138 6.98 -9.71 15.70
CA GLU A 138 7.06 -8.91 16.94
C GLU A 138 7.74 -7.53 16.77
N GLN A 139 7.53 -6.85 15.64
CA GLN A 139 8.27 -5.63 15.31
C GLN A 139 7.68 -4.41 16.02
N ASP A 140 8.51 -3.67 16.78
CA ASP A 140 8.15 -2.34 17.28
C ASP A 140 8.34 -1.32 16.15
N ILE A 141 7.21 -0.88 15.57
CA ILE A 141 7.24 0.01 14.41
C ILE A 141 7.96 1.34 14.68
N LEU A 142 7.91 1.87 15.91
CA LEU A 142 8.60 3.12 16.23
C LEU A 142 10.11 2.89 16.29
N GLN A 143 10.58 1.74 16.79
CA GLN A 143 11.99 1.37 16.78
C GLN A 143 12.53 1.21 15.35
N ASN A 144 11.74 0.57 14.47
CA ASN A 144 12.09 0.46 13.05
C ASN A 144 12.25 1.84 12.41
N VAL A 145 11.29 2.74 12.67
CA VAL A 145 11.34 4.09 12.08
C VAL A 145 12.49 4.92 12.63
N VAL A 146 12.75 4.96 13.93
CA VAL A 146 13.88 5.76 14.45
C VAL A 146 15.22 5.23 13.93
N THR A 147 15.34 3.92 13.70
CA THR A 147 16.51 3.31 13.05
C THR A 147 16.67 3.84 11.62
N LEU A 148 15.60 3.82 10.81
CA LEU A 148 15.60 4.37 9.45
C LEU A 148 15.95 5.87 9.44
N LEU A 149 15.40 6.66 10.38
CA LEU A 149 15.70 8.09 10.48
C LEU A 149 17.17 8.34 10.83
N LEU A 150 17.76 7.55 11.74
CA LEU A 150 19.19 7.63 12.07
C LEU A 150 20.10 7.24 10.90
N GLU A 151 19.65 6.30 10.07
CA GLU A 151 20.33 5.84 8.85
C GLU A 151 20.14 6.80 7.66
N GLY A 152 19.35 7.88 7.83
CA GLY A 152 19.21 8.93 6.82
C GLY A 152 18.06 8.73 5.83
N PHE A 153 17.15 7.78 6.09
CA PHE A 153 15.89 7.63 5.35
C PHE A 153 14.87 8.70 5.79
N THR A 154 15.15 9.94 5.37
CA THR A 154 14.36 11.12 5.70
C THR A 154 13.93 11.87 4.44
N ALA A 155 12.84 12.63 4.53
CA ALA A 155 12.31 13.47 3.45
C ALA A 155 11.84 14.82 4.02
N SER A 156 11.72 15.83 3.16
CA SER A 156 11.18 17.14 3.56
C SER A 156 9.76 17.03 4.13
N ASP A 157 8.94 16.11 3.61
CA ASP A 157 7.58 15.90 4.09
C ASP A 157 7.55 15.33 5.52
N ILE A 158 8.49 14.44 5.88
CA ILE A 158 8.63 13.94 7.26
C ILE A 158 8.92 15.11 8.20
N LYS A 159 9.86 15.99 7.84
CA LYS A 159 10.21 17.17 8.65
C LYS A 159 9.02 18.12 8.79
N ALA A 160 8.26 18.32 7.72
CA ALA A 160 7.09 19.19 7.72
C ALA A 160 5.96 18.63 8.62
N VAL A 161 5.61 17.36 8.46
CA VAL A 161 4.59 16.70 9.29
C VAL A 161 5.05 16.64 10.75
N ALA A 162 6.33 16.36 11.01
CA ALA A 162 6.89 16.35 12.36
C ALA A 162 6.78 17.73 13.01
N ALA A 163 6.93 18.82 12.24
CA ALA A 163 6.72 20.20 12.71
C ALA A 163 5.23 20.59 12.87
N GLY A 164 4.29 19.65 12.74
CA GLY A 164 2.85 19.88 12.87
C GLY A 164 2.20 20.50 11.63
N ALA A 165 2.93 20.61 10.52
CA ALA A 165 2.30 21.01 9.26
C ALA A 165 1.32 19.92 8.82
N ARG A 166 0.15 20.32 8.33
CA ARG A 166 -0.71 19.46 7.51
C ARG A 166 -0.11 19.39 6.10
N SER A 167 1.14 18.93 6.00
CA SER A 167 1.90 18.96 4.76
C SER A 167 1.56 17.75 3.92
N PHE A 168 0.77 17.98 2.88
CA PHE A 168 1.02 17.29 1.63
C PHE A 168 1.38 18.36 0.62
N THR A 169 2.63 18.35 0.14
CA THR A 169 2.95 18.93 -1.16
C THR A 169 2.01 18.30 -2.19
N ASN A 170 1.39 19.13 -3.04
CA ASN A 170 0.30 18.76 -3.96
C ASN A 170 -0.98 18.32 -3.22
N THR A 171 -1.68 19.32 -2.70
CA THR A 171 -2.78 19.19 -1.74
C THR A 171 -4.00 18.42 -2.27
N ALA A 172 -4.84 17.88 -1.39
CA ALA A 172 -6.17 17.33 -1.73
C ALA A 172 -7.20 18.41 -2.14
N ILE A 173 -6.74 19.62 -2.51
CA ILE A 173 -7.56 20.80 -2.87
C ILE A 173 -7.22 21.32 -4.28
N ASN A 174 -6.96 20.42 -5.22
CA ASN A 174 -6.65 20.77 -6.61
C ASN A 174 -7.84 21.40 -7.33
N LEU A 175 -7.55 22.35 -8.23
CA LEU A 175 -8.55 23.00 -9.07
C LEU A 175 -8.69 22.31 -10.42
N ASN A 176 -9.40 21.19 -10.45
CA ASN A 176 -9.72 20.50 -11.71
C ASN A 176 -11.05 21.00 -12.29
N ARG A 177 -11.14 21.04 -13.63
CA ARG A 177 -12.34 21.51 -14.36
C ARG A 177 -13.53 20.59 -14.10
N PRO A 178 -14.75 21.12 -13.90
CA PRO A 178 -15.94 20.28 -13.79
C PRO A 178 -16.21 19.50 -15.08
N VAL A 179 -16.78 18.30 -14.94
CA VAL A 179 -17.27 17.54 -16.09
C VAL A 179 -18.55 18.20 -16.62
N PRO A 180 -18.70 18.42 -17.94
CA PRO A 180 -19.92 18.99 -18.50
C PRO A 180 -21.18 18.18 -18.12
N PHE A 181 -22.25 18.87 -17.72
CA PHE A 181 -23.50 18.27 -17.23
C PHE A 181 -24.13 17.23 -18.16
N LEU A 182 -23.89 17.34 -19.47
CA LEU A 182 -24.43 16.44 -20.48
C LEU A 182 -23.77 15.05 -20.50
N LYS A 183 -22.64 14.84 -19.81
CA LYS A 183 -22.00 13.52 -19.72
C LYS A 183 -22.64 12.67 -18.62
N THR A 184 -22.96 11.42 -18.94
CA THR A 184 -23.33 10.41 -17.93
C THR A 184 -22.11 10.04 -17.11
N PHE A 185 -22.08 10.49 -15.86
CA PHE A 185 -20.91 10.47 -14.98
C PHE A 185 -21.37 10.47 -13.51
N TYR A 186 -20.55 9.97 -12.59
CA TYR A 186 -20.77 10.07 -11.14
C TYR A 186 -22.09 9.40 -10.71
N ASN A 187 -22.92 10.08 -9.90
CA ASN A 187 -24.20 9.60 -9.40
C ASN A 187 -25.28 9.40 -10.50
N ARG A 188 -24.98 9.67 -11.78
CA ARG A 188 -25.93 9.49 -12.89
C ARG A 188 -25.77 8.16 -13.63
N VAL A 189 -24.89 7.29 -13.17
CA VAL A 189 -24.64 5.98 -13.80
C VAL A 189 -25.46 4.89 -13.07
N PRO A 190 -26.49 4.30 -13.72
CA PRO A 190 -27.30 3.28 -13.07
C PRO A 190 -26.48 2.07 -12.62
N GLY A 191 -26.82 1.52 -11.44
CA GLY A 191 -26.19 0.31 -10.89
C GLY A 191 -24.94 0.55 -10.02
N ASN A 192 -24.38 1.75 -10.04
CA ASN A 192 -23.33 2.17 -9.12
C ASN A 192 -23.88 2.42 -7.71
N ALA A 193 -23.03 2.19 -6.71
CA ALA A 193 -23.28 2.65 -5.36
C ALA A 193 -23.38 4.19 -5.31
N PRO A 194 -24.17 4.75 -4.39
CA PRO A 194 -24.23 6.20 -4.20
C PRO A 194 -22.90 6.71 -3.64
N PHE A 195 -22.46 7.86 -4.12
CA PHE A 195 -21.37 8.60 -3.51
C PHE A 195 -21.90 9.39 -2.31
N SER A 196 -21.17 9.33 -1.19
CA SER A 196 -21.43 10.12 0.02
C SER A 196 -20.58 11.38 0.08
N VAL A 197 -19.43 11.41 -0.60
CA VAL A 197 -18.56 12.58 -0.68
C VAL A 197 -19.06 13.55 -1.76
N PRO A 198 -19.13 14.86 -1.49
CA PRO A 198 -19.46 15.85 -2.50
C PRO A 198 -18.49 15.83 -3.70
N GLU A 199 -19.02 15.96 -4.92
CA GLU A 199 -18.22 15.94 -6.16
C GLU A 199 -17.02 16.89 -6.11
N VAL A 200 -17.18 18.10 -5.56
CA VAL A 200 -16.09 19.08 -5.48
C VAL A 200 -14.90 18.56 -4.67
N GLN A 201 -15.14 17.78 -3.61
CA GLN A 201 -14.08 17.20 -2.79
C GLN A 201 -13.44 16.00 -3.50
N LEU A 202 -14.25 15.13 -4.11
CA LEU A 202 -13.76 14.01 -4.93
C LEU A 202 -12.85 14.51 -6.06
N ARG A 203 -13.28 15.58 -6.73
CA ARG A 203 -12.53 16.19 -7.84
C ARG A 203 -11.23 16.84 -7.39
N ALA A 204 -11.24 17.48 -6.22
CA ALA A 204 -10.08 18.21 -5.72
C ALA A 204 -8.94 17.28 -5.22
N ALA A 205 -9.24 16.02 -4.92
CA ALA A 205 -8.23 15.05 -4.51
C ALA A 205 -7.27 14.61 -5.64
N MET A 206 -7.58 14.86 -6.91
CA MET A 206 -6.70 14.48 -8.03
C MET A 206 -5.68 15.58 -8.32
N TYR A 207 -4.39 15.27 -8.18
CA TYR A 207 -3.32 16.10 -8.72
C TYR A 207 -3.05 15.68 -10.17
N ILE A 208 -3.43 16.54 -11.11
CA ILE A 208 -3.20 16.37 -12.54
C ILE A 208 -1.97 17.21 -12.92
N PRO A 209 -0.83 16.61 -13.33
CA PRO A 209 0.37 17.36 -13.67
C PRO A 209 0.15 18.36 -14.82
N PRO A 210 0.85 19.51 -14.84
CA PRO A 210 0.72 20.50 -15.92
C PRO A 210 0.97 19.95 -17.34
N GLY A 211 1.81 18.91 -17.47
CA GLY A 211 2.13 18.25 -18.74
C GLY A 211 1.12 17.19 -19.20
N PHE A 212 0.03 16.98 -18.47
CA PHE A 212 -1.00 15.99 -18.82
C PHE A 212 -1.64 16.29 -20.17
N THR A 213 -1.74 15.30 -21.05
CA THR A 213 -2.12 15.53 -22.46
C THR A 213 -3.63 15.65 -22.70
N TRP A 214 -4.46 15.43 -21.68
CA TRP A 214 -5.92 15.48 -21.77
C TRP A 214 -6.51 14.57 -22.84
N GLY A 215 -5.87 13.42 -23.09
CA GLY A 215 -6.29 12.45 -24.11
C GLY A 215 -5.85 12.77 -25.52
N SER A 216 -5.03 13.81 -25.73
CA SER A 216 -4.36 14.02 -27.01
C SER A 216 -3.21 13.02 -27.21
N GLY A 217 -2.92 12.68 -28.47
CA GLY A 217 -1.83 11.76 -28.80
C GLY A 217 -2.06 10.32 -28.34
N LYS A 218 -0.98 9.60 -28.01
CA LYS A 218 -1.01 8.17 -27.67
C LYS A 218 -1.11 7.88 -26.18
N LYS A 219 -0.74 8.83 -25.31
CA LYS A 219 -0.67 8.61 -23.86
C LYS A 219 -2.01 8.22 -23.23
N GLN A 220 -1.99 7.17 -22.43
CA GLN A 220 -3.11 6.72 -21.62
C GLN A 220 -3.08 7.38 -20.24
N PRO A 221 -4.20 7.90 -19.72
CA PRO A 221 -4.27 8.34 -18.32
C PRO A 221 -4.05 7.15 -17.36
N VAL A 222 -3.10 7.29 -16.43
CA VAL A 222 -2.82 6.27 -15.41
C VAL A 222 -3.08 6.88 -14.03
N LEU A 223 -4.11 6.40 -13.33
CA LEU A 223 -4.40 6.84 -11.97
C LEU A 223 -3.44 6.16 -11.00
N MET A 224 -2.74 6.94 -10.19
CA MET A 224 -1.81 6.47 -9.17
C MET A 224 -2.48 6.57 -7.79
N SER A 225 -2.91 5.43 -7.24
CA SER A 225 -3.60 5.35 -5.94
C SER A 225 -2.63 4.97 -4.82
N PRO A 226 -2.49 5.79 -3.76
CA PRO A 226 -1.48 5.58 -2.73
C PRO A 226 -1.83 4.44 -1.78
N GLY A 227 -0.88 4.12 -0.91
CA GLY A 227 -1.05 3.27 0.26
C GLY A 227 -1.38 4.04 1.54
N THR A 228 -1.58 3.29 2.63
CA THR A 228 -1.94 3.83 3.93
C THR A 228 -0.89 4.80 4.47
N GLY A 229 -1.33 5.96 4.95
CA GLY A 229 -0.44 6.95 5.55
C GLY A 229 0.31 7.83 4.53
N ALA A 230 0.01 7.72 3.23
CA ALA A 230 0.59 8.54 2.17
C ALA A 230 -0.47 9.18 1.26
N THR A 231 -0.05 10.18 0.48
CA THR A 231 -0.81 10.72 -0.67
C THR A 231 -0.19 10.25 -1.98
N GLY A 232 -0.97 10.21 -3.06
CA GLY A 232 -0.51 9.72 -4.36
C GLY A 232 0.78 10.37 -4.86
N SER A 233 0.92 11.68 -4.73
CA SER A 233 2.12 12.38 -5.22
C SER A 233 3.39 11.92 -4.48
N ILE A 234 3.40 11.99 -3.15
CA ILE A 234 4.56 11.59 -2.35
C ILE A 234 4.88 10.10 -2.55
N ASN A 235 3.85 9.26 -2.65
CA ASN A 235 4.00 7.83 -2.83
C ASN A 235 4.74 7.45 -4.13
N PHE A 236 4.50 8.18 -5.22
CA PHE A 236 4.89 7.74 -6.55
C PHE A 236 5.92 8.65 -7.26
N GLN A 237 6.16 9.86 -6.75
CA GLN A 237 7.04 10.86 -7.39
C GLN A 237 8.51 10.42 -7.51
N SER A 238 8.93 9.42 -6.72
CA SER A 238 10.31 8.93 -6.67
C SER A 238 10.45 7.50 -7.18
N ASN A 239 9.40 6.91 -7.77
CA ASN A 239 9.43 5.51 -8.23
C ASN A 239 8.65 5.31 -9.54
N ILE A 240 7.59 4.49 -9.56
CA ILE A 240 6.82 4.17 -10.77
C ILE A 240 6.26 5.44 -11.42
N GLY A 241 5.75 6.39 -10.63
CA GLY A 241 5.22 7.65 -11.16
C GLY A 241 6.28 8.50 -11.87
N LYS A 242 7.50 8.57 -11.30
CA LYS A 242 8.67 9.19 -11.93
C LYS A 242 8.93 8.60 -13.31
N LEU A 243 9.05 7.28 -13.37
CA LEU A 243 9.40 6.58 -14.61
C LEU A 243 8.28 6.72 -15.65
N LEU A 244 7.02 6.49 -15.27
CA LEU A 244 5.88 6.65 -16.20
C LEU A 244 5.73 8.08 -16.73
N SER A 245 6.11 9.10 -15.95
CA SER A 245 6.05 10.50 -16.43
C SER A 245 6.99 10.78 -17.60
N GLN A 246 8.04 9.98 -17.76
CA GLN A 246 9.03 10.09 -18.83
C GLN A 246 8.62 9.30 -20.08
N GLU A 247 7.61 8.44 -19.97
CA GLU A 247 7.15 7.59 -21.05
C GLU A 247 6.21 8.30 -22.02
N ASN A 248 6.23 7.86 -23.28
CA ASN A 248 5.40 8.44 -24.35
C ASN A 248 4.01 7.77 -24.49
N PHE A 249 3.74 6.74 -23.69
CA PHE A 249 2.49 5.97 -23.69
C PHE A 249 1.65 6.15 -22.42
N ALA A 250 2.18 6.76 -21.36
CA ALA A 250 1.48 6.94 -20.08
C ALA A 250 1.45 8.41 -19.64
N ASP A 251 0.35 8.79 -18.99
CA ASP A 251 0.13 10.09 -18.37
C ASP A 251 -0.34 9.89 -16.92
N PRO A 252 0.58 9.92 -15.93
CA PRO A 252 0.24 9.67 -14.54
C PRO A 252 -0.57 10.83 -13.92
N VAL A 253 -1.59 10.48 -13.15
CA VAL A 253 -2.41 11.38 -12.33
C VAL A 253 -2.43 10.84 -10.91
N TYR A 254 -2.14 11.68 -9.92
CA TYR A 254 -1.92 11.23 -8.55
C TYR A 254 -3.14 11.48 -7.68
N LEU A 255 -3.59 10.45 -6.96
CA LEU A 255 -4.77 10.56 -6.10
C LEU A 255 -4.36 10.88 -4.65
N ASN A 256 -4.59 12.11 -4.23
CA ASN A 256 -4.25 12.61 -2.90
C ASN A 256 -5.50 12.56 -2.02
N ILE A 257 -5.89 11.35 -1.62
CA ILE A 257 -7.07 11.12 -0.77
C ILE A 257 -6.85 11.82 0.59
N PRO A 258 -7.84 12.56 1.11
CA PRO A 258 -7.70 13.28 2.37
C PRO A 258 -7.23 12.41 3.54
N ASN A 259 -6.55 13.06 4.49
CA ASN A 259 -5.98 12.43 5.68
C ASN A 259 -5.02 11.25 5.37
N ALA A 260 -4.27 11.33 4.26
CA ALA A 260 -3.31 10.31 3.85
C ALA A 260 -3.90 8.89 3.80
N LEU A 261 -5.12 8.76 3.27
CA LEU A 261 -5.81 7.47 3.15
C LEU A 261 -6.18 6.80 4.48
N LEU A 262 -6.10 7.50 5.62
CA LEU A 262 -6.32 6.93 6.96
C LEU A 262 -7.79 6.83 7.39
N GLY A 263 -8.70 7.41 6.61
CA GLY A 263 -10.15 7.35 6.87
C GLY A 263 -10.78 6.00 6.50
N ASP A 264 -12.12 5.94 6.48
CA ASP A 264 -12.87 4.76 6.05
C ASP A 264 -12.54 4.38 4.58
N ALA A 265 -12.00 3.19 4.36
CA ALA A 265 -11.62 2.64 3.05
C ALA A 265 -12.79 2.60 2.07
N GLN A 266 -14.03 2.48 2.56
CA GLN A 266 -15.23 2.54 1.72
C GLN A 266 -15.45 3.95 1.14
N ILE A 267 -15.02 4.99 1.86
CA ILE A 267 -14.99 6.38 1.37
C ILE A 267 -13.78 6.57 0.45
N SER A 268 -12.61 6.02 0.78
CA SER A 268 -11.44 6.05 -0.10
C SER A 268 -11.72 5.46 -1.49
N ALA A 269 -12.51 4.38 -1.56
CA ALA A 269 -12.98 3.79 -2.82
C ALA A 269 -13.89 4.72 -3.66
N GLU A 270 -14.60 5.66 -3.02
CA GLU A 270 -15.36 6.70 -3.73
C GLU A 270 -14.41 7.60 -4.54
N TYR A 271 -13.27 8.00 -3.95
CA TYR A 271 -12.27 8.81 -4.67
C TYR A 271 -11.70 8.06 -5.88
N VAL A 272 -11.40 6.76 -5.74
CA VAL A 272 -10.92 5.93 -6.85
C VAL A 272 -11.96 5.83 -7.97
N SER A 273 -13.20 5.48 -7.62
CA SER A 273 -14.30 5.37 -8.60
C SER A 273 -14.56 6.68 -9.33
N TYR A 274 -14.60 7.80 -8.60
CA TYR A 274 -14.79 9.12 -9.19
C TYR A 274 -13.65 9.47 -10.14
N ALA A 275 -12.40 9.28 -9.72
CA ALA A 275 -11.23 9.64 -10.51
C ALA A 275 -11.16 8.88 -11.84
N LEU A 276 -11.42 7.58 -11.84
CA LEU A 276 -11.45 6.77 -13.07
C LEU A 276 -12.55 7.24 -14.03
N GLN A 277 -13.75 7.49 -13.51
CA GLN A 277 -14.84 8.04 -14.32
C GLN A 277 -14.48 9.44 -14.85
N TYR A 278 -13.79 10.26 -14.05
CA TYR A 278 -13.43 11.63 -14.39
C TYR A 278 -12.41 11.65 -15.52
N LEU A 279 -11.37 10.82 -15.42
CA LEU A 279 -10.37 10.67 -16.47
C LEU A 279 -11.01 10.21 -17.77
N LYS A 280 -11.90 9.21 -17.74
CA LYS A 280 -12.65 8.79 -18.93
C LYS A 280 -13.50 9.92 -19.50
N ALA A 281 -14.23 10.63 -18.65
CA ALA A 281 -15.13 11.69 -19.08
C ALA A 281 -14.39 12.92 -19.63
N THR A 282 -13.19 13.24 -19.15
CA THR A 282 -12.45 14.43 -19.58
C THR A 282 -11.51 14.17 -20.75
N THR A 283 -10.97 12.96 -20.87
CA THR A 283 -10.01 12.61 -21.93
C THR A 283 -10.60 11.77 -23.06
N ASN A 284 -11.81 11.22 -22.86
CA ASN A 284 -12.43 10.17 -23.69
C ASN A 284 -11.59 8.88 -23.83
N LYS A 285 -10.45 8.76 -23.14
CA LYS A 285 -9.62 7.54 -23.09
C LYS A 285 -9.97 6.66 -21.90
N ASN A 286 -9.78 5.35 -22.06
CA ASN A 286 -9.93 4.39 -20.97
C ASN A 286 -8.70 4.49 -20.06
N PRO A 287 -8.85 4.84 -18.76
CA PRO A 287 -7.71 4.91 -17.86
C PRO A 287 -7.21 3.53 -17.45
N ALA A 288 -5.96 3.46 -17.00
CA ALA A 288 -5.45 2.38 -16.17
C ALA A 288 -5.29 2.87 -14.72
N ILE A 289 -5.08 1.95 -13.77
CA ILE A 289 -4.76 2.29 -12.38
C ILE A 289 -3.55 1.51 -11.90
N VAL A 290 -2.59 2.22 -11.32
CA VAL A 290 -1.48 1.65 -10.54
C VAL A 290 -1.75 1.94 -9.07
N THR A 291 -1.71 0.93 -8.23
CA THR A 291 -1.96 1.04 -6.79
C THR A 291 -0.79 0.54 -5.98
N TRP A 292 -0.65 1.04 -4.76
CA TRP A 292 0.25 0.48 -3.75
C TRP A 292 -0.53 0.18 -2.48
N SER A 293 -0.24 -0.94 -1.83
CA SER A 293 -0.81 -1.26 -0.51
C SER A 293 -2.34 -1.18 -0.52
N GLN A 294 -2.94 -0.53 0.49
CA GLN A 294 -4.37 -0.23 0.61
C GLN A 294 -5.03 0.40 -0.63
N GLY A 295 -4.28 1.12 -1.48
CA GLY A 295 -4.81 1.62 -2.74
C GLY A 295 -5.44 0.51 -3.58
N SER A 296 -4.95 -0.71 -3.43
CA SER A 296 -5.44 -1.93 -4.09
C SER A 296 -6.78 -2.38 -3.52
N LEU A 297 -6.95 -2.39 -2.19
CA LEU A 297 -8.25 -2.61 -1.54
C LEU A 297 -9.30 -1.59 -2.00
N ASN A 298 -8.90 -0.31 -2.03
CA ASN A 298 -9.78 0.79 -2.45
C ASN A 298 -10.22 0.64 -3.90
N ALA A 299 -9.30 0.26 -4.80
CA ALA A 299 -9.60 -0.01 -6.20
C ALA A 299 -10.52 -1.22 -6.37
N GLN A 300 -10.23 -2.32 -5.68
CA GLN A 300 -11.05 -3.54 -5.75
C GLN A 300 -12.45 -3.32 -5.19
N TRP A 301 -12.59 -2.55 -4.11
CA TRP A 301 -13.89 -2.11 -3.58
C TRP A 301 -14.64 -1.22 -4.58
N ALA A 302 -13.94 -0.28 -5.23
CA ALA A 302 -14.51 0.56 -6.27
C ALA A 302 -15.02 -0.29 -7.45
N PHE A 303 -14.25 -1.27 -7.93
CA PHE A 303 -14.70 -2.18 -8.96
C PHE A 303 -15.92 -2.98 -8.51
N LYS A 304 -15.95 -3.49 -7.28
CA LYS A 304 -17.08 -4.25 -6.75
C LYS A 304 -18.39 -3.44 -6.72
N TYR A 305 -18.36 -2.21 -6.21
CA TYR A 305 -19.58 -1.45 -5.92
C TYR A 305 -19.92 -0.33 -6.92
N TRP A 306 -19.01 0.03 -7.81
CA TRP A 306 -19.27 0.91 -8.97
C TRP A 306 -19.00 0.16 -10.29
N PRO A 307 -19.86 -0.80 -10.70
CA PRO A 307 -19.59 -1.67 -11.84
C PRO A 307 -19.33 -0.94 -13.17
N SER A 308 -19.72 0.33 -13.29
CA SER A 308 -19.41 1.14 -14.47
C SER A 308 -17.91 1.30 -14.70
N VAL A 309 -17.09 1.36 -13.65
CA VAL A 309 -15.64 1.55 -13.80
C VAL A 309 -14.97 0.35 -14.46
N ARG A 310 -15.52 -0.86 -14.29
CA ARG A 310 -15.02 -2.09 -14.93
C ARG A 310 -15.02 -2.01 -16.46
N LYS A 311 -15.93 -1.23 -17.03
CA LYS A 311 -16.09 -1.09 -18.49
C LYS A 311 -15.11 -0.11 -19.12
N ILE A 312 -14.44 0.71 -18.31
CA ILE A 312 -13.59 1.81 -18.76
C ILE A 312 -12.15 1.68 -18.30
N VAL A 313 -11.87 0.84 -17.32
CA VAL A 313 -10.50 0.56 -16.87
C VAL A 313 -9.88 -0.52 -17.74
N THR A 314 -8.69 -0.26 -18.28
CA THR A 314 -7.95 -1.27 -19.05
C THR A 314 -7.24 -2.25 -18.12
N ASP A 315 -6.56 -1.73 -17.09
CA ASP A 315 -5.64 -2.49 -16.24
C ASP A 315 -5.69 -2.00 -14.80
N HIS A 316 -5.67 -2.94 -13.87
CA HIS A 316 -5.37 -2.72 -12.46
C HIS A 316 -4.02 -3.35 -12.14
N ILE A 317 -3.01 -2.52 -11.88
CA ILE A 317 -1.66 -2.97 -11.58
C ILE A 317 -1.38 -2.67 -10.11
N ALA A 318 -1.34 -3.71 -9.29
CA ALA A 318 -1.30 -3.61 -7.84
C ALA A 318 0.07 -4.02 -7.30
N ILE A 319 0.73 -3.08 -6.62
CA ILE A 319 2.05 -3.25 -6.02
C ILE A 319 1.91 -3.44 -4.52
N SER A 320 2.43 -4.55 -4.01
CA SER A 320 2.24 -5.00 -2.62
C SER A 320 0.78 -4.92 -2.15
N PRO A 321 -0.20 -5.46 -2.90
CA PRO A 321 -1.59 -5.41 -2.49
C PRO A 321 -1.86 -6.25 -1.24
N ASP A 322 -2.91 -5.87 -0.53
CA ASP A 322 -3.40 -6.50 0.70
C ASP A 322 -4.90 -6.88 0.55
N TYR A 323 -5.28 -7.59 -0.52
CA TYR A 323 -6.68 -7.94 -0.80
C TYR A 323 -7.33 -8.83 0.28
N HIS A 324 -6.54 -9.44 1.15
CA HIS A 324 -7.00 -10.17 2.34
C HIS A 324 -6.60 -9.48 3.63
N GLY A 325 -6.26 -8.18 3.61
CA GLY A 325 -5.70 -7.48 4.75
C GLY A 325 -4.35 -8.04 5.17
N THR A 326 -4.00 -7.91 6.44
CA THR A 326 -2.75 -8.41 7.02
C THR A 326 -2.96 -8.87 8.45
N VAL A 327 -2.27 -9.95 8.83
CA VAL A 327 -2.22 -10.42 10.22
C VAL A 327 -1.38 -9.50 11.11
N LEU A 328 -0.66 -8.53 10.53
CA LEU A 328 0.22 -7.61 11.22
C LEU A 328 -0.40 -6.22 11.45
N ALA A 329 -1.67 -5.99 11.09
CA ALA A 329 -2.27 -4.64 11.06
C ALA A 329 -2.07 -3.86 12.38
N TYR A 330 -2.14 -4.55 13.51
CA TYR A 330 -2.03 -3.95 14.83
C TYR A 330 -0.63 -3.41 15.17
N ILE A 331 0.44 -3.78 14.44
CA ILE A 331 1.76 -3.14 14.64
C ILE A 331 1.70 -1.63 14.34
N LEU A 332 0.76 -1.19 13.50
CA LEU A 332 0.57 0.20 13.12
C LEU A 332 -0.37 0.96 14.08
N CYS A 333 -0.94 0.30 15.08
CA CYS A 333 -1.93 0.89 15.96
C CYS A 333 -1.32 1.49 17.22
N PRO A 334 -1.41 2.81 17.41
CA PRO A 334 -1.01 3.45 18.66
C PRO A 334 -2.17 3.42 19.67
N GLY A 335 -2.32 2.36 20.44
CA GLY A 335 -3.44 2.35 21.37
C GLY A 335 -3.42 1.33 22.50
N PHE A 336 -3.17 1.85 23.70
CA PHE A 336 -3.83 1.55 24.97
C PHE A 336 -4.81 0.37 24.98
N ARG A 337 -4.53 -0.61 25.84
CA ARG A 337 -5.50 -1.60 26.26
C ARG A 337 -6.47 -1.01 27.28
N THR A 338 -7.66 -0.57 26.83
CA THR A 338 -8.84 -0.52 27.72
C THR A 338 -9.67 -1.77 27.47
N GLY A 339 -9.32 -2.87 28.14
CA GLY A 339 -9.87 -4.19 27.83
C GLY A 339 -9.19 -4.80 26.59
N ASN A 340 -9.99 -5.28 25.62
CA ASN A 340 -9.52 -5.94 24.39
C ASN A 340 -9.36 -5.00 23.18
N ASP A 341 -9.73 -3.72 23.32
CA ASP A 341 -9.83 -2.77 22.22
C ASP A 341 -8.53 -1.96 22.04
N ILE A 342 -8.08 -1.79 20.78
CA ILE A 342 -6.86 -1.04 20.41
C ILE A 342 -7.26 0.22 19.65
N ALA A 343 -6.80 1.39 20.09
CA ALA A 343 -7.00 2.65 19.37
C ALA A 343 -6.14 2.72 18.10
N CYS A 344 -6.77 2.93 16.95
CA CYS A 344 -6.16 2.93 15.62
C CYS A 344 -6.78 3.99 14.71
N THR A 345 -6.37 4.00 13.44
CA THR A 345 -7.11 4.70 12.39
C THR A 345 -8.17 3.76 11.78
N PRO A 346 -9.28 4.28 11.24
CA PRO A 346 -10.28 3.47 10.54
C PRO A 346 -9.68 2.55 9.47
N ALA A 347 -8.80 3.09 8.63
CA ALA A 347 -8.10 2.39 7.57
C ALA A 347 -7.30 1.18 8.05
N VAL A 348 -6.57 1.32 9.17
CA VAL A 348 -5.72 0.23 9.70
C VAL A 348 -6.59 -0.90 10.25
N LEU A 349 -7.68 -0.59 10.97
CA LEU A 349 -8.62 -1.62 11.43
C LEU A 349 -9.28 -2.37 10.25
N GLN A 350 -9.63 -1.65 9.19
CA GLN A 350 -10.20 -2.24 7.98
C GLN A 350 -9.21 -3.13 7.21
N GLN A 351 -7.91 -2.98 7.43
CA GLN A 351 -6.87 -3.81 6.81
C GLN A 351 -6.47 -5.00 7.68
N GLU A 352 -7.08 -5.21 8.84
CA GLU A 352 -6.91 -6.46 9.58
C GLU A 352 -7.41 -7.65 8.75
N TYR A 353 -6.71 -8.77 8.82
CA TYR A 353 -6.88 -9.91 7.92
C TYR A 353 -8.33 -10.44 7.84
N ASN A 354 -9.05 -10.42 8.96
CA ASN A 354 -10.44 -10.89 9.08
C ASN A 354 -11.42 -9.75 9.41
N SER A 355 -11.06 -8.50 9.09
CA SER A 355 -11.93 -7.35 9.30
C SER A 355 -13.28 -7.52 8.59
N ASP A 356 -14.31 -6.82 9.06
CA ASP A 356 -15.62 -6.85 8.41
C ASP A 356 -15.51 -6.30 6.99
N PHE A 357 -14.69 -5.26 6.78
CA PHE A 357 -14.40 -4.71 5.46
C PHE A 357 -13.74 -5.72 4.53
N VAL A 358 -12.67 -6.41 4.94
CA VAL A 358 -11.97 -7.40 4.10
C VAL A 358 -12.88 -8.59 3.79
N THR A 359 -13.56 -9.11 4.82
CA THR A 359 -14.54 -10.19 4.66
C THR A 359 -15.61 -9.79 3.65
N LYS A 360 -16.13 -8.56 3.78
CA LYS A 360 -17.16 -8.06 2.88
C LYS A 360 -16.62 -7.77 1.48
N LEU A 361 -15.40 -7.26 1.33
CA LEU A 361 -14.75 -7.06 0.03
C LEU A 361 -14.67 -8.39 -0.71
N ARG A 362 -14.12 -9.41 -0.07
CA ARG A 362 -13.84 -10.72 -0.66
C ARG A 362 -15.09 -11.54 -0.99
N SER A 363 -16.17 -11.38 -0.22
CA SER A 363 -17.44 -12.07 -0.46
C SER A 363 -17.97 -11.91 -1.91
N ASN A 364 -18.80 -12.85 -2.36
CA ASN A 364 -19.50 -12.79 -3.65
C ASN A 364 -18.55 -12.55 -4.86
N GLY A 365 -17.37 -13.20 -4.81
CA GLY A 365 -16.34 -13.15 -5.84
C GLY A 365 -15.50 -11.87 -5.86
N GLY A 366 -15.49 -11.08 -4.79
CA GLY A 366 -14.64 -9.89 -4.72
C GLY A 366 -13.16 -10.19 -4.43
N ASP A 367 -12.85 -11.43 -4.08
CA ASP A 367 -11.51 -12.04 -4.06
C ASP A 367 -10.98 -12.43 -5.46
N SER A 368 -11.76 -12.12 -6.50
CA SER A 368 -11.39 -12.33 -7.90
C SER A 368 -11.39 -11.01 -8.69
N ALA A 369 -10.49 -10.90 -9.65
CA ALA A 369 -10.32 -9.74 -10.52
C ALA A 369 -11.64 -9.33 -11.21
N TYR A 370 -11.83 -8.03 -11.37
CA TYR A 370 -12.97 -7.44 -12.09
C TYR A 370 -12.60 -6.87 -13.46
N VAL A 371 -11.31 -6.60 -13.66
CA VAL A 371 -10.64 -6.10 -14.88
C VAL A 371 -9.28 -6.82 -14.97
N PRO A 372 -8.57 -6.81 -16.11
CA PRO A 372 -7.20 -7.31 -16.17
C PRO A 372 -6.37 -6.83 -14.98
N THR A 373 -5.86 -7.75 -14.15
CA THR A 373 -5.17 -7.40 -12.90
C THR A 373 -3.79 -8.03 -12.82
N THR A 374 -2.79 -7.21 -12.56
CA THR A 374 -1.40 -7.61 -12.36
C THR A 374 -1.02 -7.33 -10.92
N THR A 375 -0.62 -8.33 -10.15
CA THR A 375 -0.19 -8.16 -8.76
C THR A 375 1.29 -8.51 -8.65
N VAL A 376 2.02 -7.72 -7.85
CA VAL A 376 3.44 -7.97 -7.55
C VAL A 376 3.65 -7.78 -6.06
N TYR A 377 4.21 -8.80 -5.40
CA TYR A 377 4.38 -8.81 -3.95
C TYR A 377 5.62 -9.61 -3.53
N SER A 378 6.03 -9.43 -2.28
CA SER A 378 7.32 -9.88 -1.76
C SER A 378 7.12 -10.71 -0.49
N LEU A 379 7.88 -11.80 -0.33
CA LEU A 379 7.91 -12.60 0.91
C LEU A 379 8.33 -11.75 2.11
N THR A 380 9.24 -10.82 1.86
CA THR A 380 9.90 -9.99 2.87
C THR A 380 9.13 -8.70 3.18
N ASP A 381 7.87 -8.61 2.77
CA ASP A 381 6.96 -7.53 3.11
C ASP A 381 6.74 -7.50 4.63
N GLU A 382 7.17 -6.43 5.29
CA GLU A 382 7.13 -6.27 6.74
C GLU A 382 5.80 -5.73 7.27
N ILE A 383 4.87 -5.34 6.38
CA ILE A 383 3.58 -4.74 6.72
C ILE A 383 2.44 -5.71 6.42
N VAL A 384 2.51 -6.38 5.27
CA VAL A 384 1.47 -7.28 4.78
C VAL A 384 1.96 -8.70 4.85
N GLN A 385 1.29 -9.53 5.66
CA GLN A 385 1.51 -10.97 5.70
C GLN A 385 0.17 -11.72 5.83
N PRO A 386 0.08 -12.96 5.30
CA PRO A 386 1.10 -13.66 4.47
C PRO A 386 1.25 -13.05 3.06
N GLN A 387 2.43 -13.19 2.44
CA GLN A 387 2.71 -12.80 1.05
C GLN A 387 3.33 -13.94 0.21
N GLU A 388 3.01 -15.20 0.53
CA GLU A 388 3.49 -16.37 -0.20
C GLU A 388 2.36 -17.25 -0.74
N GLY A 389 2.57 -17.80 -1.94
CA GLY A 389 1.66 -18.77 -2.56
C GLY A 389 0.28 -18.19 -2.88
N THR A 390 -0.72 -19.07 -2.99
CA THR A 390 -2.12 -18.67 -3.23
C THR A 390 -2.82 -18.13 -1.99
N ALA A 391 -2.18 -18.25 -0.83
CA ALA A 391 -2.65 -17.69 0.43
C ALA A 391 -2.15 -16.26 0.66
N ALA A 392 -1.21 -15.78 -0.17
CA ALA A 392 -0.73 -14.41 -0.13
C ALA A 392 -1.89 -13.41 -0.16
N SER A 393 -1.85 -12.40 0.69
CA SER A 393 -2.86 -11.34 0.71
C SER A 393 -2.91 -10.59 -0.62
N GLY A 394 -1.76 -10.47 -1.30
CA GLY A 394 -1.68 -9.87 -2.62
C GLY A 394 -2.18 -10.74 -3.77
N PHE A 395 -2.52 -12.01 -3.53
CA PHE A 395 -3.02 -12.92 -4.57
C PHE A 395 -4.47 -12.60 -4.94
N ILE A 396 -4.76 -12.49 -6.24
CA ILE A 396 -6.11 -12.30 -6.78
C ILE A 396 -6.49 -13.45 -7.72
N GLN A 397 -7.72 -13.96 -7.59
CA GLN A 397 -8.25 -15.03 -8.44
C GLN A 397 -8.78 -14.49 -9.78
N ASP A 398 -9.03 -15.37 -10.76
CA ASP A 398 -9.63 -15.01 -12.06
C ASP A 398 -10.86 -15.86 -12.44
N THR A 399 -11.81 -15.99 -11.51
CA THR A 399 -13.09 -16.68 -11.75
C THR A 399 -13.91 -16.06 -12.87
N ARG A 400 -13.66 -14.80 -13.23
CA ARG A 400 -14.37 -14.07 -14.30
C ARG A 400 -13.70 -14.19 -15.67
N GLY A 401 -12.51 -14.77 -15.76
CA GLY A 401 -11.74 -14.86 -17.01
C GLY A 401 -11.38 -13.50 -17.60
N VAL A 402 -11.17 -12.48 -16.76
CA VAL A 402 -10.74 -11.14 -17.18
C VAL A 402 -9.23 -11.03 -17.33
N GLY A 403 -8.49 -12.03 -16.85
CA GLY A 403 -7.04 -12.07 -16.77
C GLY A 403 -6.52 -11.62 -15.41
N ALA A 404 -5.89 -12.53 -14.68
CA ALA A 404 -5.08 -12.20 -13.50
C ALA A 404 -3.66 -12.75 -13.65
N SER A 405 -2.67 -11.94 -13.27
CA SER A 405 -1.25 -12.30 -13.22
C SER A 405 -0.73 -11.98 -11.84
N ASN A 406 -0.28 -12.99 -11.09
CA ASN A 406 0.24 -12.84 -9.74
C ASN A 406 1.74 -13.14 -9.71
N THR A 407 2.57 -12.14 -9.42
CA THR A 407 4.03 -12.27 -9.37
C THR A 407 4.55 -12.17 -7.94
N PHE A 408 4.89 -13.32 -7.38
CA PHE A 408 5.65 -13.43 -6.13
C PHE A 408 7.15 -13.31 -6.43
N LEU A 409 7.80 -12.23 -6.01
CA LEU A 409 9.16 -11.87 -6.44
C LEU A 409 10.22 -12.94 -6.15
N GLN A 410 10.25 -13.47 -4.92
CA GLN A 410 11.26 -14.45 -4.48
C GLN A 410 11.10 -15.80 -5.21
N GLY A 411 9.88 -16.15 -5.60
CA GLY A 411 9.61 -17.32 -6.43
C GLY A 411 9.94 -17.09 -7.91
N ALA A 412 9.57 -15.92 -8.45
CA ALA A 412 9.74 -15.59 -9.86
C ALA A 412 11.20 -15.33 -10.24
N CYS A 413 11.96 -14.64 -9.38
CA CYS A 413 13.36 -14.28 -9.57
C CYS A 413 14.27 -14.97 -8.54
N LEU A 414 14.05 -16.26 -8.30
CA LEU A 414 14.75 -17.03 -7.27
C LEU A 414 16.28 -16.90 -7.39
N GLY A 415 16.92 -16.43 -6.32
CA GLY A 415 18.38 -16.26 -6.24
C GLY A 415 18.95 -15.14 -7.13
N GLN A 416 18.09 -14.33 -7.76
CA GLN A 416 18.48 -13.18 -8.58
C GLN A 416 18.20 -11.88 -7.84
N PRO A 417 18.91 -10.78 -8.15
CA PRO A 417 18.76 -9.49 -7.46
C PRO A 417 17.32 -8.98 -7.28
N ALA A 418 16.44 -9.16 -8.26
CA ALA A 418 15.03 -8.73 -8.18
C ALA A 418 14.15 -9.60 -7.27
N GLY A 419 14.64 -10.78 -6.85
CA GLY A 419 13.97 -11.71 -5.94
C GLY A 419 14.68 -11.86 -4.60
N LEU A 420 15.52 -10.89 -4.21
CA LEU A 420 16.15 -10.85 -2.89
C LEU A 420 15.25 -10.14 -1.86
N LEU A 421 15.76 -9.14 -1.16
CA LEU A 421 15.06 -8.43 -0.09
C LEU A 421 14.37 -7.19 -0.66
N TYR A 422 13.03 -7.20 -0.64
CA TYR A 422 12.20 -6.04 -0.98
C TYR A 422 11.15 -5.87 0.12
N THR A 423 11.19 -4.74 0.80
CA THR A 423 10.19 -4.28 1.78
C THR A 423 8.85 -4.02 1.11
N HIS A 424 7.83 -3.71 1.90
CA HIS A 424 6.49 -3.39 1.43
C HIS A 424 6.49 -2.27 0.35
N GLU A 425 7.18 -1.17 0.62
CA GLU A 425 7.43 -0.08 -0.32
C GLU A 425 8.53 -0.39 -1.33
N GLY A 426 9.48 -1.27 -0.99
CA GLY A 426 10.62 -1.57 -1.84
C GLY A 426 10.22 -2.17 -3.18
N VAL A 427 9.07 -2.85 -3.24
CA VAL A 427 8.49 -3.34 -4.50
C VAL A 427 8.22 -2.21 -5.49
N LEU A 428 8.04 -0.95 -5.05
CA LEU A 428 7.82 0.20 -5.94
C LEU A 428 9.04 0.56 -6.79
N TYR A 429 10.27 0.27 -6.33
CA TYR A 429 11.47 0.45 -7.14
C TYR A 429 11.98 -0.85 -7.77
N ASN A 430 11.32 -1.98 -7.52
CA ASN A 430 11.74 -3.28 -8.05
C ASN A 430 11.68 -3.30 -9.60
N PRO A 431 12.72 -3.82 -10.28
CA PRO A 431 12.79 -3.78 -11.74
C PRO A 431 11.73 -4.64 -12.43
N VAL A 432 11.35 -5.78 -11.84
CA VAL A 432 10.30 -6.65 -12.38
C VAL A 432 8.93 -6.01 -12.16
N ALA A 433 8.69 -5.42 -10.99
CA ALA A 433 7.45 -4.69 -10.72
C ALA A 433 7.21 -3.56 -11.73
N TYR A 434 8.21 -2.71 -11.96
CA TYR A 434 8.09 -1.66 -12.98
C TYR A 434 7.93 -2.21 -14.39
N ALA A 435 8.67 -3.26 -14.76
CA ALA A 435 8.52 -3.87 -16.08
C ALA A 435 7.13 -4.49 -16.29
N LEU A 436 6.52 -5.08 -15.25
CA LEU A 436 5.13 -5.55 -15.30
C LEU A 436 4.13 -4.40 -15.46
N VAL A 437 4.37 -3.24 -14.84
CA VAL A 437 3.58 -2.03 -15.08
C VAL A 437 3.64 -1.63 -16.55
N VAL A 438 4.85 -1.51 -17.10
CA VAL A 438 5.07 -1.15 -18.51
C VAL A 438 4.42 -2.17 -19.45
N ASP A 439 4.59 -3.45 -19.15
CA ASP A 439 4.07 -4.56 -19.97
C ASP A 439 2.54 -4.58 -19.98
N ALA A 440 1.89 -4.42 -18.83
CA ALA A 440 0.44 -4.34 -18.72
C ALA A 440 -0.12 -3.14 -19.53
N LEU A 441 0.50 -1.97 -19.42
CA LEU A 441 0.03 -0.76 -20.13
C LEU A 441 0.21 -0.81 -21.66
N GLN A 442 1.04 -1.72 -22.17
CA GLN A 442 1.36 -1.82 -23.60
C GLN A 442 0.82 -3.08 -24.29
N HIS A 443 0.17 -3.98 -23.54
CA HIS A 443 -0.39 -5.22 -24.08
C HIS A 443 -1.84 -5.40 -23.66
N ASN A 444 -2.55 -6.29 -24.35
CA ASN A 444 -3.88 -6.69 -23.92
C ASN A 444 -3.78 -7.68 -22.76
N GLY A 445 -4.61 -7.48 -21.73
CA GLY A 445 -4.61 -8.31 -20.54
C GLY A 445 -3.51 -7.89 -19.55
N PRO A 446 -3.38 -8.62 -18.42
CA PRO A 446 -2.44 -8.23 -17.38
C PRO A 446 -0.97 -8.36 -17.84
N GLY A 447 -0.09 -7.70 -17.11
CA GLY A 447 1.36 -7.83 -17.26
C GLY A 447 1.80 -9.28 -17.12
N SER A 448 2.67 -9.73 -18.02
CA SER A 448 3.13 -11.11 -18.08
C SER A 448 4.58 -11.21 -17.63
N PHE A 449 4.82 -12.01 -16.58
CA PHE A 449 6.18 -12.27 -16.10
C PHE A 449 7.07 -12.86 -17.20
N ASP A 450 6.55 -13.73 -18.06
CA ASP A 450 7.32 -14.36 -19.15
C ASP A 450 7.94 -13.32 -20.11
N ARG A 451 7.26 -12.19 -20.31
CA ARG A 451 7.75 -11.08 -21.16
C ARG A 451 8.82 -10.23 -20.47
N VAL A 452 8.87 -10.25 -19.15
CA VAL A 452 9.74 -9.35 -18.36
C VAL A 452 10.78 -10.08 -17.49
N LYS A 453 10.87 -11.41 -17.53
CA LYS A 453 11.83 -12.22 -16.76
C LYS A 453 13.29 -11.79 -16.90
N GLY A 454 13.66 -11.13 -18.01
CA GLY A 454 14.99 -10.57 -18.22
C GLY A 454 15.38 -9.47 -17.21
N GLN A 455 14.43 -8.94 -16.45
CA GLN A 455 14.65 -7.89 -15.45
C GLN A 455 15.11 -8.43 -14.08
N CYS A 456 15.13 -9.76 -13.88
CA CYS A 456 15.53 -10.34 -12.60
C CYS A 456 16.96 -9.97 -12.17
N GLY A 457 17.85 -9.64 -13.12
CA GLY A 457 19.26 -9.37 -12.87
C GLY A 457 19.59 -8.00 -12.24
N SER A 458 18.60 -7.16 -11.98
CA SER A 458 18.78 -5.79 -11.46
C SER A 458 18.26 -5.65 -10.02
N PHE A 459 18.81 -4.70 -9.25
CA PHE A 459 18.31 -4.35 -7.91
C PHE A 459 17.21 -3.28 -7.93
N VAL A 460 17.17 -2.45 -8.96
CA VAL A 460 16.16 -1.40 -9.13
C VAL A 460 15.78 -1.28 -10.60
N ALA A 461 14.59 -0.74 -10.86
CA ALA A 461 14.14 -0.41 -12.20
C ALA A 461 15.11 0.59 -12.89
N PRO A 462 15.36 0.47 -14.20
CA PRO A 462 16.17 1.44 -14.94
C PRO A 462 15.62 2.87 -14.76
N GLY A 463 16.50 3.82 -14.40
CA GLY A 463 16.13 5.21 -14.13
C GLY A 463 15.88 5.54 -12.66
N ILE A 464 15.86 4.54 -11.76
CA ILE A 464 15.86 4.73 -10.31
C ILE A 464 17.29 5.00 -9.81
N SER A 465 17.45 6.08 -9.06
CA SER A 465 18.68 6.51 -8.41
C SER A 465 18.72 6.11 -6.93
N LEU A 466 19.86 6.33 -6.26
CA LEU A 466 19.96 6.15 -4.81
C LEU A 466 18.97 7.02 -4.04
N THR A 467 18.81 8.29 -4.43
CA THR A 467 17.85 9.21 -3.80
C THR A 467 16.42 8.69 -3.92
N ASP A 468 16.05 8.14 -5.08
CA ASP A 468 14.72 7.55 -5.30
C ASP A 468 14.44 6.36 -4.35
N VAL A 469 15.45 5.51 -4.11
CA VAL A 469 15.36 4.40 -3.15
C VAL A 469 15.20 4.94 -1.74
N ILE A 470 16.01 5.92 -1.33
CA ILE A 470 15.93 6.53 0.00
C ILE A 470 14.55 7.19 0.23
N GLU A 471 14.05 7.93 -0.76
CA GLU A 471 12.74 8.58 -0.69
C GLU A 471 11.58 7.56 -0.68
N THR A 472 11.74 6.42 -1.38
CA THR A 472 10.76 5.34 -1.34
C THR A 472 10.75 4.66 0.03
N GLU A 473 11.90 4.26 0.59
CA GLU A 473 11.97 3.66 1.94
C GLU A 473 11.56 4.66 3.05
N ALA A 474 11.64 5.97 2.80
CA ALA A 474 11.12 6.99 3.70
C ALA A 474 9.57 7.04 3.76
N LEU A 475 8.86 6.30 2.89
CA LEU A 475 7.40 6.20 2.93
C LEU A 475 6.88 5.55 4.22
N ILE A 476 7.56 4.54 4.77
CA ILE A 476 7.14 3.90 6.02
C ILE A 476 7.30 4.85 7.22
N PRO A 477 8.46 5.52 7.44
CA PRO A 477 8.55 6.59 8.42
C PRO A 477 7.46 7.66 8.29
N LEU A 478 7.15 8.12 7.08
CA LEU A 478 6.08 9.09 6.87
C LEU A 478 4.70 8.52 7.23
N ALA A 479 4.40 7.29 6.80
CA ALA A 479 3.12 6.64 7.04
C ALA A 479 2.88 6.45 8.54
N VAL A 480 3.89 5.96 9.27
CA VAL A 480 3.82 5.78 10.73
C VAL A 480 3.58 7.12 11.42
N LEU A 481 4.29 8.19 11.04
CA LEU A 481 4.07 9.52 11.59
C LEU A 481 2.62 10.00 11.37
N ASN A 482 2.07 9.82 10.17
CA ASN A 482 0.70 10.20 9.84
C ASN A 482 -0.33 9.36 10.62
N ILE A 483 -0.11 8.04 10.74
CA ILE A 483 -0.96 7.13 11.49
C ILE A 483 -1.01 7.54 12.97
N PHE A 484 0.15 7.77 13.59
CA PHE A 484 0.23 8.18 14.98
C PHE A 484 -0.32 9.61 15.19
N SER A 485 -0.19 10.50 14.22
CA SER A 485 -0.72 11.87 14.27
C SER A 485 -2.23 11.98 13.99
N TYR A 486 -2.87 10.96 13.41
CA TYR A 486 -4.28 11.00 13.04
C TYR A 486 -5.24 11.14 14.24
N LEU A 487 -6.20 12.05 14.17
CA LEU A 487 -7.24 12.19 15.20
C LEU A 487 -8.62 12.44 14.56
N PRO A 488 -9.71 11.98 15.19
CA PRO A 488 -9.73 11.11 16.38
C PRO A 488 -9.34 9.65 16.02
N LYS A 489 -8.73 8.94 16.96
CA LYS A 489 -8.55 7.48 16.85
C LYS A 489 -9.89 6.76 17.06
N VAL A 490 -10.00 5.54 16.54
CA VAL A 490 -11.17 4.66 16.71
C VAL A 490 -10.73 3.30 17.25
N VAL A 491 -11.61 2.63 17.98
CA VAL A 491 -11.37 1.28 18.54
C VAL A 491 -12.14 0.18 17.81
N GLN A 492 -13.05 0.58 16.92
CA GLN A 492 -13.84 -0.31 16.09
C GLN A 492 -13.75 0.14 14.64
N GLU A 493 -13.77 -0.84 13.75
CA GLU A 493 -13.88 -0.61 12.33
C GLU A 493 -15.16 0.20 12.01
N PRO A 494 -15.14 1.12 11.04
CA PRO A 494 -16.37 1.73 10.55
C PRO A 494 -17.39 0.70 10.06
N GLY A 495 -18.66 0.94 10.35
CA GLY A 495 -19.74 0.07 9.87
C GLY A 495 -19.77 -0.02 8.33
N ILE A 496 -20.10 -1.22 7.82
CA ILE A 496 -20.27 -1.46 6.39
C ILE A 496 -21.40 -0.60 5.82
N LYS A 497 -21.14 0.12 4.72
CA LYS A 497 -22.12 0.98 4.05
C LYS A 497 -23.30 0.15 3.53
N GLY A 498 -24.50 0.72 3.59
CA GLY A 498 -25.74 0.00 3.26
C GLY A 498 -25.81 -0.59 1.84
N TYR A 499 -25.13 0.03 0.86
CA TYR A 499 -25.04 -0.52 -0.51
C TYR A 499 -24.22 -1.81 -0.58
N ALA A 500 -23.33 -2.04 0.39
CA ALA A 500 -22.52 -3.23 0.47
C ALA A 500 -23.27 -4.34 1.21
N ILE A 501 -24.04 -4.03 2.26
CA ILE A 501 -24.84 -5.03 3.00
C ILE A 501 -25.85 -5.74 2.08
N SER A 502 -26.47 -5.00 1.17
CA SER A 502 -27.56 -5.46 0.28
C SER A 502 -27.11 -6.27 -0.95
N LYS A 503 -25.81 -6.50 -1.12
CA LYS A 503 -25.19 -7.24 -2.24
C LYS A 503 -24.23 -8.28 -1.71
#